data_AF-A0A836RZH2-F1
#
_entry.id   AF-A0A836RZH2-F1
#
_cell.length_a   1.000
_cell.length_b   1.000
_cell.length_c   1.000
_cell.angle_alpha   90.00
_cell.angle_beta   90.00
_cell.angle_gamma   90.00
#
_symmetry.space_group_name_H-M   'P 1'
#
loop_
_entity.id
_entity.type
_entity.pdbx_description
1 polymer ?
#
loop_
_entity_poly.entity_id
_entity_poly.type
_entity_poly.pdbx_seq_one_letter_code
_entity_poly.pdbx_strand_id
1 'polypeptide(L)'
;MPRLCMDVAWLDLDLSMYPSFVSSLYSYAEPGRWIKILGYGRGHVLVKRGPLLCCEGPGCGTEMLHYLSGRWCLDVCRRGLLSRALPLREYYPGLVVAAAPPRDRLLVAAAVVLSWRTR
;
A
#
# COMPACT_ATOMS: atom_id res chain seq x y z
N MET A 1 15.48 -16.28 2.99
CA MET A 1 15.32 -14.81 2.79
C MET A 1 14.51 -14.26 3.95
N PRO A 2 14.79 -13.04 4.45
CA PRO A 2 14.03 -12.49 5.57
C PRO A 2 12.59 -12.24 5.13
N ARG A 3 11.65 -12.84 5.86
CA ARG A 3 10.22 -12.56 5.79
C ARG A 3 9.87 -11.70 6.99
N LEU A 4 9.29 -10.54 6.74
CA LEU A 4 8.81 -9.64 7.79
C LEU A 4 7.30 -9.57 7.70
N CYS A 5 6.60 -9.72 8.81
CA CYS A 5 5.15 -9.66 8.85
C CYS A 5 4.67 -8.67 9.90
N MET A 6 3.47 -8.11 9.69
CA MET A 6 2.76 -7.31 10.67
C MET A 6 1.29 -7.71 10.72
N ASP A 7 0.69 -7.57 11.90
CA ASP A 7 -0.75 -7.70 12.07
C ASP A 7 -1.47 -6.47 11.48
N VAL A 8 -2.40 -6.75 10.59
CA VAL A 8 -3.27 -5.84 9.83
C VAL A 8 -4.62 -6.51 9.57
N ALA A 9 -5.28 -6.99 10.62
CA ALA A 9 -6.60 -7.62 10.51
C ALA A 9 -7.65 -6.72 9.80
N TRP A 10 -7.49 -5.40 9.91
CA TRP A 10 -8.38 -4.42 9.30
C TRP A 10 -8.09 -4.10 7.83
N LEU A 11 -7.04 -4.67 7.22
CA LEU A 11 -6.62 -4.34 5.86
C LEU A 11 -7.16 -5.35 4.85
N ASP A 12 -7.79 -4.84 3.79
CA ASP A 12 -7.91 -5.50 2.50
C ASP A 12 -6.81 -4.94 1.57
N LEU A 13 -5.82 -5.79 1.26
CA LEU A 13 -4.63 -5.36 0.50
C LEU A 13 -5.00 -5.01 -0.96
N ASP A 14 -5.77 -5.87 -1.61
CA ASP A 14 -6.05 -5.73 -3.04
C ASP A 14 -6.93 -4.50 -3.27
N LEU A 15 -7.97 -4.35 -2.46
CA LEU A 15 -8.84 -3.18 -2.45
C LEU A 15 -8.08 -1.88 -2.17
N SER A 16 -7.02 -1.92 -1.36
CA SER A 16 -6.23 -0.72 -1.02
C SER A 16 -5.14 -0.41 -2.05
N MET A 17 -4.66 -1.41 -2.78
CA MET A 17 -3.64 -1.24 -3.80
C MET A 17 -4.22 -0.62 -5.08
N TYR A 18 -5.29 -1.17 -5.65
CA TYR A 18 -5.86 -0.68 -6.92
C TYR A 18 -6.15 0.84 -6.97
N PRO A 19 -6.78 1.47 -5.97
CA PRO A 19 -7.06 2.91 -5.99
C PRO A 19 -5.85 3.77 -5.58
N SER A 20 -4.75 3.16 -5.15
CA SER A 20 -3.55 3.89 -4.72
C SER A 20 -2.58 4.08 -5.88
N PHE A 21 -2.02 5.29 -6.02
CA PHE A 21 -0.90 5.54 -6.94
C PHE A 21 0.34 4.70 -6.59
N VAL A 22 0.42 4.17 -5.38
CA VAL A 22 1.46 3.21 -4.98
C VAL A 22 1.39 1.94 -5.83
N SER A 23 0.22 1.51 -6.30
CA SER A 23 0.09 0.33 -7.17
C SER A 23 0.88 0.44 -8.46
N SER A 24 1.15 1.65 -8.97
CA SER A 24 2.02 1.85 -10.13
C SER A 24 3.43 1.27 -9.96
N LEU A 25 3.87 1.07 -8.71
CA LEU A 25 5.18 0.49 -8.39
C LEU A 25 5.15 -1.04 -8.32
N TYR A 26 3.96 -1.65 -8.38
CA TYR A 26 3.74 -3.07 -8.16
C TYR A 26 3.00 -3.70 -9.34
N SER A 27 3.22 -4.99 -9.52
CA SER A 27 2.43 -5.84 -10.40
C SER A 27 1.60 -6.77 -9.52
N TYR A 28 0.29 -6.84 -9.81
CA TYR A 28 -0.59 -7.84 -9.22
C TYR A 28 -0.19 -9.22 -9.73
N ALA A 29 -0.06 -10.19 -8.83
CA ALA A 29 0.27 -11.57 -9.17
C ALA A 29 -0.95 -12.49 -9.01
N GLU A 30 -1.56 -12.48 -7.84
CA GLU A 30 -2.73 -13.28 -7.46
C GLU A 30 -3.38 -12.65 -6.22
N PRO A 31 -4.56 -13.11 -5.76
CA PRO A 31 -5.25 -12.47 -4.64
C PRO A 31 -4.37 -12.35 -3.39
N GLY A 32 -4.30 -11.14 -2.85
CA GLY A 32 -3.46 -10.80 -1.71
C GLY A 32 -1.96 -10.84 -1.99
N ARG A 33 -1.50 -10.96 -3.25
CA ARG A 33 -0.09 -11.06 -3.61
C ARG A 33 0.31 -10.04 -4.68
N TRP A 34 1.27 -9.19 -4.34
CA TRP A 34 1.78 -8.14 -5.20
C TRP A 34 3.30 -8.17 -5.26
N ILE A 35 3.87 -7.94 -6.44
CA ILE A 35 5.32 -7.97 -6.67
C ILE A 35 5.78 -6.56 -6.97
N LYS A 36 6.79 -6.05 -6.24
CA LYS A 36 7.33 -4.73 -6.53
C LYS A 36 8.16 -4.75 -7.81
N ILE A 37 7.77 -3.96 -8.79
CA ILE A 37 8.43 -3.91 -10.10
C ILE A 37 9.30 -2.67 -10.28
N LEU A 38 9.10 -1.62 -9.48
CA LEU A 38 9.84 -0.34 -9.59
C LEU A 38 10.20 0.22 -8.22
N GLY A 39 11.30 0.98 -8.16
CA GLY A 39 11.75 1.70 -6.96
C GLY A 39 12.55 0.86 -5.96
N TYR A 40 12.67 1.38 -4.73
CA TYR A 40 13.45 0.77 -3.67
C TYR A 40 12.86 -0.59 -3.25
N GLY A 41 13.74 -1.60 -3.13
CA GLY A 41 13.32 -2.97 -2.82
C GLY A 41 12.64 -3.69 -3.97
N ARG A 42 12.81 -3.24 -5.23
CA ARG A 42 12.32 -3.97 -6.41
C ARG A 42 12.62 -5.47 -6.33
N GLY A 43 11.62 -6.28 -6.66
CA GLY A 43 11.65 -7.73 -6.59
C GLY A 43 11.10 -8.30 -5.28
N HIS A 44 10.83 -7.49 -4.25
CA HIS A 44 10.11 -8.02 -3.08
C HIS A 44 8.65 -8.32 -3.40
N VAL A 45 8.10 -9.20 -2.57
CA VAL A 45 6.72 -9.67 -2.67
C VAL A 45 5.97 -9.28 -1.41
N LEU A 46 4.81 -8.68 -1.59
CA LEU A 46 3.82 -8.47 -0.54
C LEU A 46 2.83 -9.61 -0.59
N VAL A 47 2.51 -10.18 0.58
CA VAL A 47 1.55 -11.27 0.72
C VAL A 47 0.64 -10.98 1.92
N LYS A 48 -0.67 -10.86 1.69
CA LYS A 48 -1.70 -10.79 2.72
C LYS A 48 -2.33 -12.16 2.92
N ARG A 49 -2.27 -12.69 4.13
CA ARG A 49 -2.94 -13.94 4.54
C ARG A 49 -3.63 -13.76 5.88
N GLY A 50 -4.96 -13.81 5.88
CA GLY A 50 -5.75 -13.56 7.09
C GLY A 50 -5.36 -12.22 7.72
N PRO A 51 -4.96 -12.17 9.01
CA PRO A 51 -4.61 -10.93 9.66
C PRO A 51 -3.21 -10.42 9.33
N LEU A 52 -2.37 -11.17 8.61
CA LEU A 52 -0.96 -10.81 8.42
C LEU A 52 -0.67 -10.26 7.04
N LEU A 53 -0.01 -9.10 6.99
CA LEU A 53 0.69 -8.61 5.79
C LEU A 53 2.17 -8.91 5.95
N CYS A 54 2.71 -9.67 5.01
CA CYS A 54 4.11 -10.05 4.97
C CYS A 54 4.81 -9.43 3.76
N CYS A 55 6.08 -9.09 3.94
CA CYS A 55 7.01 -8.75 2.89
C CYS A 55 8.12 -9.79 2.84
N GLU A 56 8.43 -10.26 1.63
CA GLU A 56 9.47 -11.24 1.35
C GLU A 56 10.43 -10.69 0.30
N GLY A 57 11.73 -10.67 0.59
CA GLY A 57 12.76 -10.29 -0.37
C GLY A 57 13.44 -8.94 -0.10
N PRO A 58 14.05 -8.32 -1.14
CA PRO A 58 14.91 -7.15 -0.98
C PRO A 58 14.18 -5.90 -0.49
N GLY A 59 14.78 -5.16 0.45
CA GLY A 59 14.21 -3.90 0.92
C GLY A 59 12.94 -4.04 1.76
N CYS A 60 12.57 -5.28 2.14
CA CYS A 60 11.55 -5.50 3.16
C CYS A 60 11.98 -4.87 4.49
N GLY A 61 11.12 -4.02 5.04
CA GLY A 61 11.36 -3.31 6.28
C GLY A 61 10.05 -2.88 6.94
N THR A 62 10.11 -2.64 8.26
CA THR A 62 8.97 -2.26 9.09
C THR A 62 8.35 -0.94 8.62
N GLU A 63 9.18 0.02 8.23
CA GLU A 63 8.74 1.32 7.71
C GLU A 63 7.83 1.16 6.49
N MET A 64 8.24 0.34 5.51
CA MET A 64 7.44 0.13 4.31
C MET A 64 6.11 -0.55 4.61
N LEU A 65 6.12 -1.59 5.45
CA LEU A 65 4.89 -2.26 5.89
C LEU A 65 3.96 -1.28 6.61
N HIS A 66 4.51 -0.38 7.43
CA HIS A 66 3.75 0.69 8.07
C HIS A 66 3.05 1.61 7.06
N TYR A 67 3.73 2.04 5.99
CA TYR A 67 3.12 2.86 4.94
C TYR A 67 2.06 2.11 4.11
N LEU A 68 2.31 0.84 3.79
CA LEU A 68 1.35 0.01 3.03
C LEU A 68 0.12 -0.37 3.85
N SER A 69 0.27 -0.53 5.17
CA SER A 69 -0.83 -0.88 6.08
C SER A 69 -1.86 0.23 6.30
N GLY A 70 -1.56 1.45 5.85
CA GLY A 70 -2.39 2.63 6.12
C GLY A 70 -2.33 3.15 7.56
N ARG A 71 -1.60 2.50 8.48
CA ARG A 71 -1.47 2.95 9.88
C ARG A 71 -0.99 4.40 9.98
N TRP A 72 -0.03 4.78 9.15
CA TRP A 72 0.48 6.15 9.05
C TRP A 72 -0.63 7.20 8.84
N CYS A 73 -1.72 6.84 8.13
CA CYS A 73 -2.80 7.77 7.83
C CYS A 73 -3.70 8.01 9.06
N LEU A 74 -3.80 7.04 9.97
CA LEU A 74 -4.52 7.23 11.24
C LEU A 74 -3.88 8.35 12.06
N ASP A 75 -2.54 8.45 12.03
CA ASP A 75 -1.79 9.46 12.75
C ASP A 75 -1.73 10.80 12.01
N VAL A 76 -1.64 10.77 10.67
CA VAL A 76 -1.26 11.93 9.85
C VAL A 76 -2.40 12.58 9.08
N CYS A 77 -3.40 11.82 8.60
CA CYS A 77 -4.36 12.32 7.60
C CYS A 77 -5.35 13.39 8.12
N ARG A 78 -5.24 13.82 9.40
CA ARG A 78 -6.16 14.72 10.11
C ARG A 78 -7.62 14.22 10.10
N ARG A 79 -8.41 14.73 11.06
CA ARG A 79 -9.84 14.37 11.21
C ARG A 79 -10.67 14.58 9.93
N GLY A 80 -10.26 15.48 9.04
CA GLY A 80 -11.00 15.82 7.81
C GLY A 80 -10.98 14.75 6.72
N LEU A 81 -9.88 14.01 6.58
CA LEU A 81 -9.85 12.88 5.64
C LEU A 81 -10.65 11.70 6.22
N LEU A 82 -10.50 11.46 7.53
CA LEU A 82 -11.26 10.44 8.24
C LEU A 82 -12.78 10.69 8.15
N SER A 83 -13.26 11.93 8.33
CA SER A 83 -14.70 12.22 8.24
C SER A 83 -15.29 11.99 6.85
N ARG A 84 -14.51 12.21 5.78
CA ARG A 84 -14.94 11.94 4.39
C ARG A 84 -14.72 10.49 3.97
N ALA A 85 -13.72 9.82 4.54
CA ALA A 85 -13.40 8.43 4.25
C ALA A 85 -14.26 7.46 5.06
N LEU A 86 -14.78 7.86 6.24
CA LEU A 86 -15.61 7.03 7.10
C LEU A 86 -16.83 6.44 6.36
N PRO A 87 -17.62 7.22 5.60
CA PRO A 87 -18.69 6.67 4.79
C PRO A 87 -18.18 5.63 3.77
N LEU A 88 -17.03 5.87 3.14
CA LEU A 88 -16.45 4.90 2.20
C LEU A 88 -16.04 3.60 2.89
N ARG A 89 -15.64 3.62 4.17
CA ARG A 89 -15.28 2.39 4.91
C ARG A 89 -16.49 1.50 5.19
N GLU A 90 -17.70 2.05 5.23
CA GLU A 90 -18.93 1.25 5.34
C GLU A 90 -19.19 0.46 4.06
N TYR A 91 -18.99 1.08 2.90
CA TYR A 91 -19.17 0.42 1.59
C TYR A 91 -17.97 -0.44 1.17
N TYR A 92 -16.78 -0.11 1.67
CA TYR A 92 -15.51 -0.76 1.32
C TYR A 92 -14.77 -1.20 2.59
N PRO A 93 -15.26 -2.27 3.27
CA PRO A 93 -14.61 -2.79 4.46
C PRO A 93 -13.14 -3.13 4.19
N GLY A 94 -12.26 -2.62 5.05
CA GLY A 94 -10.83 -2.89 4.98
C GLY A 94 -10.02 -2.02 4.00
N LEU A 95 -10.67 -1.10 3.28
CA LEU A 95 -9.97 -0.09 2.48
C LEU A 95 -9.11 0.81 3.39
N VAL A 96 -7.85 0.97 3.02
CA VAL A 96 -6.92 1.94 3.63
C VAL A 96 -6.19 2.75 2.56
N VAL A 97 -5.60 3.87 2.97
CA VAL A 97 -4.72 4.65 2.10
C VAL A 97 -3.30 4.08 2.18
N ALA A 98 -2.91 3.27 1.19
CA ALA A 98 -1.53 2.82 1.06
C ALA A 98 -0.63 3.98 0.59
N ALA A 99 0.55 4.10 1.20
CA ALA A 99 1.58 5.08 0.80
C ALA A 99 2.89 4.40 0.45
N ALA A 100 3.71 5.11 -0.33
CA ALA A 100 5.07 4.70 -0.61
C ALA A 100 6.03 5.28 0.43
N PRO A 101 7.09 4.53 0.81
CA PRO A 101 8.12 5.04 1.69
C PRO A 101 8.86 6.24 1.06
N PRO A 102 9.56 7.07 1.85
CA PRO A 102 10.22 8.29 1.37
C PRO A 102 11.06 8.13 0.10
N ARG A 103 11.74 6.98 -0.03
CA ARG A 103 12.62 6.66 -1.17
C ARG A 103 11.88 6.57 -2.52
N ASP A 104 10.58 6.29 -2.50
CA ASP A 104 9.77 6.10 -3.71
C ASP A 104 8.76 7.23 -3.94
N ARG A 105 8.75 8.28 -3.10
CA ARG A 105 7.77 9.37 -3.19
C ARG A 105 7.80 10.09 -4.54
N LEU A 106 8.99 10.29 -5.11
CA LEU A 106 9.12 10.94 -6.43
C LEU A 106 8.58 10.05 -7.55
N LEU A 107 8.69 8.73 -7.44
CA LEU A 107 8.12 7.81 -8.43
C LEU A 107 6.59 7.83 -8.37
N VAL A 108 6.01 7.85 -7.16
CA VAL A 108 4.56 8.01 -6.99
C VAL A 108 4.09 9.36 -7.50
N ALA A 109 4.82 10.44 -7.22
CA ALA A 109 4.48 11.77 -7.74
C ALA A 109 4.52 11.82 -9.28
N ALA A 110 5.51 11.17 -9.90
CA ALA A 110 5.58 11.03 -11.36
C ALA A 110 4.38 10.22 -11.90
N ALA A 111 4.00 9.12 -11.25
CA ALA A 111 2.83 8.33 -11.63
C ALA A 111 1.53 9.16 -11.59
N VAL A 112 1.36 10.01 -10.56
CA VAL A 112 0.24 10.96 -10.48
C VAL A 112 0.22 11.90 -11.68
N VAL A 113 1.34 12.56 -11.97
CA VAL A 113 1.44 13.50 -13.10
C VAL A 113 1.15 12.82 -14.44
N LEU A 114 1.66 11.60 -14.63
CA LEU A 114 1.45 10.84 -15.86
C LEU A 114 -0.01 10.39 -16.02
N SER A 115 -0.70 10.06 -14.93
CA SER A 115 -2.12 9.71 -14.95
C SER A 115 -3.04 10.82 -15.46
N TRP A 116 -2.60 12.09 -15.38
CA TRP A 116 -3.37 13.22 -15.88
C TRP A 116 -3.40 13.29 -17.41
N ARG A 117 -2.44 12.64 -18.08
CA ARG A 117 -2.33 12.59 -19.54
C ARG A 117 -2.96 11.34 -20.15
N THR A 118 -3.28 10.34 -19.36
CA THR A 118 -4.08 9.17 -19.76
C THR A 118 -5.56 9.51 -19.60
N ARG A 119 -6.11 10.27 -20.53
CA ARG A 119 -7.56 10.47 -20.71
C ARG A 119 -8.02 9.71 -21.94
#